data_AF-A0A015IG76-F1
#
_entry.id   AF-A0A015IG76-F1
#
_cell.length_a   1.000
_cell.length_b   1.000
_cell.length_c   1.000
_cell.angle_alpha   90.00
_cell.angle_beta   90.00
_cell.angle_gamma   90.00
#
_symmetry.space_group_name_H-M   'P 1'
#
loop_
_entity.id
_entity.type
_entity.pdbx_description
1 polymer ?
#
loop_
_entity_poly.entity_id
_entity_poly.type
_entity_poly.pdbx_seq_one_letter_code
_entity_poly.pdbx_strand_id
1 'polypeptide(L)'
;MNANSNQRPTAEELDDIIEFWYDSIIGIYQEKENFGYKGNEIKAMFEKADKEIPNISTSYKKNPDAIYTSRLFTFSNLTKPVNSSIITDYFNDKENNKDCQDSQVFDLEIW
;
A
#
# COMPACT_ATOMS: atom_id res chain seq x y z
N MET A 1 4.59 -5.27 0.70
CA MET A 1 3.69 -6.18 1.45
C MET A 1 4.05 -7.62 1.13
N ASN A 2 4.07 -8.50 2.12
CA ASN A 2 4.33 -9.92 1.87
C ASN A 2 3.15 -10.56 1.13
N ALA A 3 3.42 -11.22 0.00
CA ALA A 3 2.39 -11.88 -0.79
C ALA A 3 1.72 -13.01 0.01
N ASN A 4 2.50 -13.71 0.85
CA ASN A 4 2.01 -14.72 1.77
C ASN A 4 1.24 -14.06 2.92
N SER A 5 -0.07 -14.36 3.03
CA SER A 5 -0.95 -13.80 4.06
C SER A 5 -0.50 -14.14 5.47
N ASN A 6 0.06 -15.33 5.68
CA ASN A 6 0.47 -15.80 7.01
C ASN A 6 1.74 -15.12 7.52
N GLN A 7 2.41 -14.34 6.66
CA GLN A 7 3.60 -13.57 7.00
C GLN A 7 3.31 -12.06 7.03
N ARG A 8 2.04 -11.66 6.89
CA ARG A 8 1.65 -10.27 7.10
C ARG A 8 1.42 -10.06 8.60
N PRO A 9 1.75 -8.89 9.14
CA PRO A 9 1.29 -8.54 10.47
C PRO A 9 -0.25 -8.52 10.49
N THR A 10 -0.81 -8.88 11.64
CA THR A 10 -2.21 -8.63 11.96
C THR A 10 -2.49 -7.13 12.03
N ALA A 11 -3.77 -6.75 12.04
CA ALA A 11 -4.14 -5.34 12.19
C ALA A 11 -3.69 -4.77 13.55
N GLU A 12 -3.75 -5.58 14.61
CA GLU A 12 -3.30 -5.21 15.95
C GLU A 12 -1.78 -5.01 16.00
N GLU A 13 -0.99 -5.95 15.45
CA GLU A 13 0.47 -5.78 15.37
C GLU A 13 0.87 -4.54 14.55
N LEU A 14 0.10 -4.19 13.51
CA LEU A 14 0.35 -2.99 12.73
C LEU A 14 0.02 -1.72 13.53
N ASP A 15 -1.07 -1.73 14.30
CA ASP A 15 -1.47 -0.62 15.16
C ASP A 15 -0.38 -0.33 16.21
N ASP A 16 0.10 -1.37 16.89
CA ASP A 16 1.19 -1.25 17.89
C ASP A 16 2.48 -0.66 17.29
N ILE A 17 2.82 -1.05 16.06
CA ILE A 17 4.00 -0.52 15.34
C ILE A 17 3.82 0.97 15.05
N ILE A 18 2.65 1.36 14.54
CA ILE A 18 2.34 2.75 14.18
C ILE A 18 2.30 3.63 15.42
N GLU A 19 1.68 3.17 16.52
CA GLU A 19 1.67 3.87 17.81
C GLU A 19 3.09 4.08 18.32
N PHE A 20 3.93 3.03 18.30
CA PHE A 20 5.33 3.14 18.72
C PHE A 20 6.11 4.16 17.87
N TRP A 21 5.89 4.19 16.55
CA TRP A 21 6.52 5.18 15.68
C TRP A 21 6.05 6.60 15.98
N TYR A 22 4.74 6.79 16.17
CA TYR A 22 4.16 8.08 16.51
C TYR A 22 4.78 8.63 17.80
N ASP A 23 4.76 7.85 18.88
CA ASP A 23 5.33 8.22 20.18
C ASP A 23 6.84 8.48 20.12
N SER A 24 7.55 7.77 19.23
CA SER A 24 8.98 7.99 18.98
C SER A 24 9.23 9.33 18.29
N ILE A 25 8.44 9.69 17.28
CA ILE A 25 8.54 10.96 16.54
C ILE A 25 8.28 12.15 17.46
N ILE A 26 7.24 12.09 18.29
CA ILE A 26 6.92 13.15 19.26
C ILE A 26 7.85 13.17 20.48
N GLY A 27 8.77 12.21 20.57
CA GLY A 27 9.86 12.19 21.55
C GLY A 27 9.54 11.54 22.89
N ILE A 28 8.42 10.81 23.01
CA ILE A 28 8.06 10.07 24.23
C ILE A 28 8.97 8.84 24.40
N TYR A 29 9.29 8.14 23.30
CA TYR A 29 9.99 6.85 23.32
C TYR A 29 11.44 6.89 22.81
N GLN A 30 12.15 8.01 22.95
CA GLN A 30 13.50 8.19 22.37
C GLN A 30 14.51 7.09 22.75
N GLU A 31 14.49 6.64 24.01
CA GLU A 31 15.40 5.60 24.48
C GLU A 31 14.81 4.18 24.45
N LYS A 32 13.51 4.05 24.14
CA LYS A 32 12.81 2.77 24.09
C LYS A 32 13.15 2.05 22.79
N GLU A 33 13.38 0.75 22.89
CA GLU A 33 13.63 -0.13 21.75
C GLU A 33 12.46 -1.11 21.62
N ASN A 34 11.83 -1.14 20.45
CA ASN A 34 10.79 -2.09 20.12
C ASN A 34 10.79 -2.35 18.60
N PHE A 35 10.28 -3.51 18.18
CA PHE A 35 10.20 -3.90 16.77
C PHE A 35 11.56 -3.80 16.01
N GLY A 36 12.68 -3.92 16.73
CA GLY A 36 14.03 -3.85 16.18
C GLY A 36 14.57 -2.43 15.93
N TYR A 37 13.90 -1.39 16.43
CA TYR A 37 14.34 -0.01 16.30
C TYR A 37 14.25 0.75 17.62
N LYS A 38 15.20 1.65 17.84
CA LYS A 38 15.13 2.61 18.93
C LYS A 38 14.33 3.85 18.51
N GLY A 39 13.58 4.46 19.43
CA GLY A 39 12.71 5.59 19.08
C GLY A 39 13.47 6.80 18.54
N ASN A 40 14.68 7.07 19.02
CA ASN A 40 15.53 8.13 18.47
C ASN A 40 16.01 7.86 17.03
N GLU A 41 16.22 6.60 16.64
CA GLU A 41 16.55 6.21 15.26
C GLU A 41 15.35 6.45 14.33
N ILE A 42 14.14 6.08 14.78
CA ILE A 42 12.90 6.35 14.05
C ILE A 42 12.77 7.86 13.79
N LYS A 43 12.87 8.67 14.85
CA LYS A 43 12.78 10.12 14.70
C LYS A 43 13.81 10.68 13.71
N ALA A 44 15.07 10.22 13.79
CA ALA A 44 16.12 10.64 12.87
C ALA A 44 15.84 10.23 11.41
N MET A 45 15.25 9.06 11.17
CA MET A 45 14.85 8.60 9.83
C MET A 45 13.77 9.52 9.23
N PHE A 46 12.74 9.88 10.00
CA PHE A 46 11.68 10.79 9.55
C PHE A 46 12.23 12.21 9.30
N GLU A 47 13.05 12.76 10.20
CA GLU A 47 13.67 14.07 10.01
C GLU A 47 14.58 14.13 8.77
N LYS A 48 15.25 13.03 8.43
CA LYS A 48 16.02 12.91 7.19
C LYS A 48 15.09 12.89 5.97
N ALA A 49 14.03 12.09 6.02
CA ALA A 49 13.06 11.99 4.93
C ALA A 49 12.38 13.34 4.66
N ASP A 50 11.96 14.08 5.69
CA ASP A 50 11.34 15.39 5.57
C ASP A 50 12.23 16.41 4.84
N LYS A 51 13.55 16.31 5.01
CA LYS A 51 14.52 17.14 4.28
C LYS A 51 14.71 16.72 2.83
N GLU A 52 14.53 15.43 2.53
CA GLU A 52 14.66 14.89 1.18
C GLU A 52 13.40 15.07 0.33
N ILE A 53 12.20 15.06 0.94
CA ILE A 53 10.90 15.21 0.24
C ILE A 53 10.88 16.39 -0.74
N PRO A 54 11.33 17.61 -0.38
CA PRO A 54 11.35 18.75 -1.32
C PRO A 54 12.26 18.53 -2.55
N ASN A 55 13.25 17.65 -2.45
CA ASN A 55 14.17 17.32 -3.54
C ASN A 55 13.63 16.22 -4.47
N ILE A 56 12.54 15.56 -4.08
CA ILE A 56 11.91 14.53 -4.91
C ILE A 56 11.17 15.23 -6.05
N SER A 57 11.52 14.86 -7.29
CA SER A 57 10.82 15.37 -8.47
C SER A 57 9.36 14.91 -8.45
N THR A 58 8.45 15.87 -8.47
CA THR A 58 7.01 15.62 -8.64
C THR A 58 6.63 15.41 -10.10
N SER A 59 7.56 15.63 -11.04
CA SER A 59 7.32 15.35 -12.46
C SER A 59 7.41 13.85 -12.70
N TYR A 60 6.28 13.22 -13.02
CA TYR A 60 6.28 11.87 -13.54
C TYR A 60 6.29 11.92 -15.08
N LYS A 61 7.20 11.18 -15.70
CA LYS A 61 7.20 10.97 -17.16
C LYS A 61 6.66 9.57 -17.42
N LYS A 62 5.64 9.45 -18.27
CA LYS A 62 5.25 8.14 -18.80
C LYS A 62 6.44 7.61 -19.58
N ASN A 63 6.98 6.47 -19.15
CA ASN A 63 7.97 5.76 -19.92
C ASN A 63 7.21 4.98 -21.01
N PRO A 64 7.34 5.34 -22.30
CA PRO A 64 6.63 4.63 -23.37
C PRO A 64 7.03 3.16 -23.47
N ASP A 65 8.24 2.83 -23.01
CA ASP A 65 8.78 1.47 -22.96
C ASP A 65 8.51 0.78 -21.62
N ALA A 66 7.82 1.44 -20.67
CA ALA A 66 7.44 0.77 -19.43
C ALA A 66 6.40 -0.31 -19.72
N ILE A 67 6.79 -1.55 -19.50
CA ILE A 67 5.87 -2.67 -19.41
C ILE A 67 5.11 -2.52 -18.10
N TYR A 68 3.95 -1.87 -18.16
CA TYR A 68 3.01 -1.83 -17.06
C TYR A 68 2.46 -3.25 -16.85
N THR A 69 3.02 -3.97 -15.88
CA THR A 69 2.59 -5.33 -15.50
C THR A 69 1.13 -5.39 -15.06
N SER A 70 0.49 -4.22 -14.85
CA SER A 70 -0.94 -4.08 -14.61
C SER A 70 -1.83 -4.34 -15.82
N ARG A 71 -1.31 -4.41 -17.06
CA ARG A 71 -2.17 -4.47 -18.27
C ARG A 71 -2.66 -5.84 -18.73
N LEU A 72 -2.25 -6.95 -18.14
CA LEU A 72 -3.02 -8.21 -18.24
C LEU A 72 -2.55 -9.20 -17.19
N PHE A 73 -2.95 -8.99 -15.92
CA PHE A 73 -2.87 -10.08 -14.96
C PHE A 73 -3.92 -11.12 -15.33
N THR A 74 -3.56 -12.11 -16.16
CA THR A 74 -4.28 -13.37 -16.10
C THR A 74 -3.90 -14.03 -14.78
N PHE A 75 -4.75 -13.85 -13.77
CA PHE A 75 -4.61 -14.48 -12.45
C PHE A 75 -4.77 -16.02 -12.48
N SER A 76 -4.71 -16.62 -13.68
CA SER A 76 -4.85 -18.06 -13.91
C SER A 76 -3.82 -18.90 -13.15
N ASN A 77 -2.67 -18.31 -12.83
CA ASN A 77 -1.57 -18.98 -12.13
C ASN A 77 -1.54 -18.69 -10.62
N LEU A 78 -2.44 -17.85 -10.10
CA LEU A 78 -2.54 -17.58 -8.66
C LEU A 78 -3.60 -18.49 -8.03
N THR A 79 -3.33 -18.96 -6.81
CA THR A 79 -4.33 -19.65 -6.00
C THR A 79 -5.53 -18.73 -5.79
N LYS A 80 -6.75 -19.30 -5.79
CA LYS A 80 -7.97 -18.51 -5.54
C LYS A 80 -7.79 -17.71 -4.24
N PRO A 81 -8.12 -16.41 -4.24
CA PRO A 81 -8.00 -15.60 -3.04
C PRO A 81 -8.91 -16.19 -1.96
N VAL A 82 -8.42 -16.26 -0.72
CA VAL A 82 -9.11 -16.95 0.39
C VAL A 82 -10.47 -16.33 0.70
N ASN A 83 -10.64 -15.04 0.37
CA ASN A 83 -11.88 -14.28 0.48
C ASN A 83 -12.70 -14.24 -0.83
N SER A 84 -12.48 -15.17 -1.77
CA SER A 84 -13.18 -15.15 -3.07
C SER A 84 -14.70 -15.17 -2.94
N SER A 85 -15.25 -15.86 -1.93
CA SER A 85 -16.69 -15.86 -1.67
C SER A 85 -17.22 -14.46 -1.32
N ILE A 86 -16.56 -13.77 -0.39
CA ILE A 86 -16.92 -12.42 0.07
C ILE A 86 -16.83 -11.40 -1.07
N ILE A 87 -15.82 -11.54 -1.93
CA ILE A 87 -15.62 -10.66 -3.08
C ILE A 87 -16.74 -10.85 -4.13
N THR A 88 -17.19 -12.09 -4.33
CA THR A 88 -18.27 -12.38 -5.29
C THR A 88 -19.58 -11.72 -4.86
N ASP A 89 -19.89 -11.76 -3.56
CA ASP A 89 -21.08 -11.08 -3.01
C ASP A 89 -20.99 -9.57 -3.20
N TYR A 90 -19.81 -8.96 -2.96
CA TYR A 90 -19.59 -7.52 -3.14
C TYR A 90 -19.75 -7.05 -4.59
N PHE A 91 -19.35 -7.87 -5.56
CA PHE A 91 -19.54 -7.56 -6.99
C PHE A 91 -20.98 -7.79 -7.46
N ASN A 92 -21.66 -8.81 -6.93
CA ASN A 92 -23.08 -9.06 -7.21
C ASN A 92 -23.96 -7.93 -6.65
N ASP A 93 -23.62 -7.37 -5.49
CA ASP A 93 -24.33 -6.21 -4.92
C ASP A 93 -24.12 -4.92 -5.72
N LYS A 94 -22.97 -4.76 -6.39
CA LYS A 94 -22.68 -3.62 -7.27
C LYS A 94 -23.44 -3.62 -8.59
N GLU A 95 -24.02 -4.74 -9.02
CA GLU A 95 -24.88 -4.76 -10.22
C GLU A 95 -26.13 -3.88 -10.02
N ASN A 96 -26.48 -3.54 -8.77
CA ASN A 96 -27.59 -2.64 -8.42
C ASN A 96 -27.15 -1.20 -8.10
N ASN A 97 -25.86 -0.86 -8.13
CA ASN A 97 -25.38 0.49 -7.81
C ASN A 97 -24.66 1.12 -9.02
N LYS A 98 -25.44 1.87 -9.81
CA LYS A 98 -25.00 2.58 -11.04
C LYS A 98 -23.94 3.66 -10.81
N ASP A 99 -23.61 4.01 -9.57
CA ASP A 99 -22.73 5.16 -9.26
C ASP A 99 -21.27 4.78 -9.00
N CYS A 100 -20.91 3.49 -9.00
CA CYS A 100 -19.51 3.07 -8.94
C CYS A 100 -18.92 2.87 -10.34
N GLN A 101 -18.71 3.99 -11.04
CA GLN A 101 -17.91 4.06 -12.27
C GLN A 101 -16.42 4.13 -11.91
N ASP A 102 -15.90 3.14 -11.18
CA ASP A 102 -14.45 2.95 -11.12
C ASP A 102 -14.00 2.37 -12.46
N SER A 103 -13.71 3.30 -13.38
CA SER A 103 -12.85 3.14 -14.55
C SER A 103 -13.08 1.83 -15.31
N GLN A 104 -14.22 1.77 -15.99
CA GLN A 104 -14.26 1.05 -17.25
C GLN A 104 -13.20 1.68 -18.18
N VAL A 105 -12.05 1.02 -18.27
CA VAL A 105 -11.00 1.31 -19.26
C VAL A 105 -11.50 0.83 -20.61
N PHE A 106 -12.58 1.43 -21.10
CA PHE A 106 -12.96 1.32 -22.50
C PHE A 106 -12.38 2.55 -23.21
N ASP A 107 -11.67 2.26 -24.30
CA ASP A 107 -11.20 3.18 -25.32
C ASP A 107 -9.96 4.03 -24.99
N LEU A 108 -8.79 3.37 -25.07
CA LEU A 108 -7.59 4.03 -25.59
C LEU A 108 -7.45 3.63 -27.06
N GLU A 109 -8.13 4.36 -27.95
CA GLU A 109 -7.79 4.38 -29.37
C GLU A 109 -6.33 4.84 -29.52
N ILE A 110 -5.52 3.98 -30.13
CA ILE A 110 -4.15 4.26 -30.50
C ILE A 110 -4.21 4.92 -31.88
N TRP A 111 -3.85 6.21 -31.97
CA TRP A 111 -3.41 6.86 -33.20
C TRP A 111 -1.89 6.98 -33.19
#